data_AF-A0A353GAJ3-F1
#
_entry.id   AF-A0A353GAJ3-F1
#
_cell.length_a   1.000
_cell.length_b   1.000
_cell.length_c   1.000
_cell.angle_alpha   90.00
_cell.angle_beta   90.00
_cell.angle_gamma   90.00
#
_symmetry.space_group_name_H-M   'P 1'
#
loop_
_entity.id
_entity.type
_entity.pdbx_description
1 polymer ?
#
loop_
_entity_poly.entity_id
_entity_poly.type
_entity_poly.pdbx_seq_one_letter_code
_entity_poly.pdbx_strand_id
1 'polypeptide(L)'
;RPPATSDVLYGQDDASAPYLVEKRVIISGEDLVDAQASFNQQNNEPVVTFRFDSRGAQRFAQATQQNVGRPFAIILDNRVISAPVIREPIIGGSGQISGNFSVQGANDLAVLLRAGALPATLTVVEERTVGPSLGADSIHAGVSAGLIGAALVVVLMIGLYGFFGVIAVVALAANIIMIMAVLTVLGSTLTLPGIAGIVLTIGMAVDSN
;
A
#
# COMPACT_ATOMS: atom_id res chain seq x y z
N ARG A 1 4.44 -17.51 38.94
CA ARG A 1 5.30 -16.46 38.33
C ARG A 1 6.12 -17.13 37.24
N PRO A 2 6.19 -16.57 36.03
CA PRO A 2 7.06 -17.10 34.98
C PRO A 2 8.54 -17.02 35.43
N PRO A 3 9.41 -17.91 34.92
CA PRO A 3 10.86 -17.82 35.14
C PRO A 3 11.39 -16.44 34.74
N ALA A 4 12.44 -15.95 35.40
CA ALA A 4 13.00 -14.61 35.11
C ALA A 4 13.47 -14.43 33.65
N THR A 5 13.77 -15.55 32.98
CA THR A 5 14.24 -15.66 31.59
C THR A 5 13.11 -15.74 30.57
N SER A 6 11.84 -15.68 30.99
CA SER A 6 10.68 -15.85 30.11
C SER A 6 9.73 -14.67 30.22
N ASP A 7 9.09 -14.34 29.09
CA ASP A 7 7.97 -13.42 29.00
C ASP A 7 6.69 -14.18 28.65
N VAL A 8 5.56 -13.62 29.07
CA VAL A 8 4.24 -14.12 28.74
C VAL A 8 3.68 -13.25 27.64
N LEU A 9 3.53 -13.83 26.44
CA LEU A 9 2.95 -13.16 25.28
C LEU A 9 1.62 -13.83 24.91
N TYR A 10 0.77 -13.10 24.20
CA TYR A 10 -0.53 -13.60 23.75
C TYR A 10 -0.50 -13.85 22.24
N GLY A 11 -1.31 -14.80 21.79
CA GLY A 11 -1.49 -15.07 20.37
C GLY A 11 -2.21 -13.92 19.66
N GLN A 12 -1.97 -13.74 18.37
CA GLN A 12 -2.68 -12.75 17.57
C GLN A 12 -4.18 -13.08 17.42
N ASP A 13 -4.51 -14.37 17.26
CA ASP A 13 -5.89 -14.85 17.05
C ASP A 13 -6.57 -15.33 18.33
N ASP A 14 -5.80 -15.70 19.35
CA ASP A 14 -6.32 -16.18 20.63
C ASP A 14 -5.63 -15.46 21.80
N ALA A 15 -6.31 -14.44 22.33
CA ALA A 15 -5.88 -13.69 23.50
C ALA A 15 -6.06 -14.46 24.82
N SER A 16 -6.70 -15.64 24.78
CA SER A 16 -7.04 -16.43 25.97
C SER A 16 -5.91 -17.35 26.42
N ALA A 17 -5.05 -17.78 25.49
CA ALA A 17 -3.97 -18.72 25.74
C ALA A 17 -2.60 -18.01 25.79
N PRO A 18 -1.99 -17.85 26.99
CA PRO A 18 -0.67 -17.25 27.11
C PRO A 18 0.44 -18.21 26.63
N TYR A 19 1.33 -17.71 25.78
CA TYR A 19 2.58 -18.37 25.42
C TYR A 19 3.69 -17.94 26.37
N LEU A 20 4.39 -18.92 26.94
CA LEU A 20 5.63 -18.67 27.67
C LEU A 20 6.79 -18.68 26.68
N VAL A 21 7.36 -17.51 26.40
CA VAL A 21 8.45 -17.35 25.42
C VAL A 21 9.73 -16.97 26.13
N GLU A 22 10.87 -17.47 25.67
CA GLU A 22 12.17 -17.09 26.20
C GLU A 22 12.53 -15.65 25.77
N LYS A 23 13.04 -14.83 26.70
CA LYS A 23 13.41 -13.42 26.43
C LYS A 23 14.52 -13.25 25.41
N ARG A 24 15.35 -14.28 25.22
CA ARG A 24 16.49 -14.20 24.32
C ARG A 24 16.00 -14.29 22.87
N VAL A 25 16.13 -13.18 22.14
CA VAL A 25 15.90 -13.16 20.69
C VAL A 25 16.98 -14.00 20.02
N ILE A 26 16.56 -15.08 19.37
CA ILE A 26 17.46 -16.01 18.68
C ILE A 26 17.83 -15.47 17.30
N ILE A 27 16.82 -14.98 16.55
CA ILE A 27 16.95 -14.32 15.25
C ILE A 27 16.03 -13.11 15.25
N SER A 28 16.52 -11.99 14.71
CA SER A 28 15.77 -10.74 14.58
C SER A 28 15.36 -10.53 13.12
N GLY A 29 14.32 -9.71 12.89
CA GLY A 29 13.91 -9.31 11.54
C GLY A 29 14.97 -8.51 10.77
N GLU A 30 16.00 -8.00 11.44
CA GLU A 30 17.15 -7.34 10.80
C GLU A 30 17.98 -8.29 9.93
N ASP A 31 17.97 -9.58 10.25
CA ASP A 31 18.69 -10.62 9.51
C ASP A 31 17.88 -11.09 8.28
N LEU A 32 16.66 -10.57 8.07
CA LEU A 32 15.75 -10.95 6.99
C LEU A 32 16.07 -10.20 5.69
N VAL A 33 16.25 -10.95 4.61
CA VAL A 33 16.49 -10.40 3.26
C VAL A 33 15.21 -10.28 2.46
N ASP A 34 14.31 -11.25 2.59
CA ASP A 34 13.06 -11.29 1.83
C ASP A 34 11.97 -12.06 2.58
N ALA A 35 10.73 -11.66 2.36
CA ALA A 35 9.53 -12.40 2.73
C ALA A 35 8.45 -12.22 1.67
N GLN A 36 7.79 -13.32 1.29
CA GLN A 36 6.81 -13.34 0.22
C GLN A 36 5.62 -14.23 0.60
N ALA A 37 4.42 -13.79 0.24
CA ALA A 37 3.25 -14.66 0.29
C ALA A 37 3.34 -15.69 -0.84
N SER A 38 3.10 -16.95 -0.52
CA SER A 38 3.12 -18.08 -1.44
C SER A 38 2.01 -19.06 -1.06
N PHE A 39 1.90 -20.14 -1.81
CA PHE A 39 1.00 -21.24 -1.50
C PHE A 39 1.82 -22.49 -1.21
N ASN A 40 1.44 -23.22 -0.16
CA ASN A 40 2.03 -24.51 0.13
C ASN A 40 1.64 -25.51 -0.96
N GLN A 41 2.64 -26.16 -1.56
CA GLN A 41 2.45 -27.06 -2.71
C GLN A 41 1.65 -28.33 -2.37
N GLN A 42 1.56 -28.70 -1.08
CA GLN A 42 0.89 -29.94 -0.67
C GLN A 42 -0.62 -29.77 -0.46
N ASN A 43 -1.04 -28.65 0.12
CA ASN A 43 -2.42 -28.43 0.54
C ASN A 43 -3.02 -27.13 0.00
N ASN A 44 -2.27 -26.38 -0.82
CA ASN A 44 -2.69 -25.13 -1.44
C ASN A 44 -3.13 -24.04 -0.43
N GLU A 45 -2.61 -24.12 0.80
CA GLU A 45 -2.84 -23.12 1.84
C GLU A 45 -1.92 -21.90 1.68
N PRO A 46 -2.40 -20.68 1.96
CA PRO A 46 -1.55 -19.48 1.98
C PRO A 46 -0.48 -19.58 3.07
N VAL A 47 0.77 -19.34 2.69
CA VAL A 47 1.94 -19.35 3.59
C VAL A 47 2.84 -18.16 3.30
N VAL A 48 3.68 -17.79 4.25
CA VAL A 48 4.70 -16.77 4.04
C VAL A 48 6.07 -17.44 3.97
N THR A 49 6.72 -17.39 2.82
CA THR A 49 8.11 -17.83 2.69
C THR A 49 9.05 -16.69 3.07
N PHE A 50 10.16 -17.01 3.71
CA PHE A 50 11.13 -16.02 4.15
C PHE A 50 12.55 -16.52 3.91
N ARG A 51 13.49 -15.57 3.77
CA ARG A 51 14.91 -15.85 3.59
C ARG A 51 15.76 -14.88 4.40
N PHE A 52 16.73 -15.42 5.12
CA PHE A 52 17.71 -14.65 5.87
C PHE A 52 18.97 -14.36 5.03
N ASP A 53 19.78 -13.41 5.49
CA ASP A 53 21.11 -13.20 4.95
C ASP A 53 22.07 -14.33 5.38
N SER A 54 23.32 -14.29 4.90
CA SER A 54 24.28 -15.35 5.22
C SER A 54 24.59 -15.47 6.71
N ARG A 55 24.52 -14.38 7.48
CA ARG A 55 24.81 -14.37 8.93
C ARG A 55 23.62 -14.90 9.72
N GLY A 56 22.42 -14.44 9.41
CA GLY A 56 21.15 -14.90 9.94
C GLY A 56 20.91 -16.37 9.64
N ALA A 57 21.22 -16.83 8.41
CA ALA A 57 21.11 -18.24 8.04
C ALA A 57 21.99 -19.15 8.92
N GLN A 58 23.23 -18.76 9.19
CA GLN A 58 24.14 -19.51 10.06
C GLN A 58 23.65 -19.55 11.51
N ARG A 59 23.19 -18.40 12.04
CA ARG A 59 22.60 -18.32 13.39
C ARG A 59 21.32 -19.17 13.50
N PHE A 60 20.45 -19.10 12.50
CA PHE A 60 19.22 -19.88 12.45
C PHE A 60 19.49 -21.38 12.39
N ALA A 61 20.48 -21.78 11.59
CA ALA A 61 20.94 -23.17 11.52
C ALA A 61 21.45 -23.65 12.89
N GLN A 62 22.32 -22.89 13.55
CA GLN A 62 22.85 -23.24 14.86
C GLN A 62 21.75 -23.32 15.93
N ALA A 63 20.80 -22.38 15.91
CA ALA A 63 19.70 -22.35 16.85
C ALA A 63 18.71 -23.52 16.66
N THR A 64 18.36 -23.83 15.41
CA THR A 64 17.46 -24.95 15.11
C THR A 64 18.08 -26.30 15.43
N GLN A 65 19.40 -26.48 15.22
CA GLN A 65 20.14 -27.69 15.61
C GLN A 65 20.05 -27.98 17.12
N GLN A 66 20.11 -26.94 17.96
CA GLN A 66 20.10 -27.08 19.42
C GLN A 66 18.69 -27.21 20.01
N ASN A 67 17.65 -26.94 19.22
CA ASN A 67 16.26 -26.83 19.69
C ASN A 67 15.27 -27.70 18.91
N VAL A 68 15.74 -28.78 18.27
CA VAL A 68 14.87 -29.77 17.62
C VAL A 68 13.87 -30.33 18.64
N GLY A 69 12.61 -30.42 18.24
CA GLY A 69 11.47 -30.85 19.05
C GLY A 69 10.86 -29.75 19.92
N ARG A 70 11.40 -28.52 19.91
CA ARG A 70 10.86 -27.38 20.66
C ARG A 70 10.04 -26.44 19.77
N PRO A 71 8.99 -25.80 20.30
CA PRO A 71 8.28 -24.72 19.59
C PRO A 71 9.20 -23.52 19.35
N PHE A 72 9.12 -22.94 18.16
CA PHE A 72 9.80 -21.72 17.77
C PHE A 72 8.78 -20.60 17.60
N ALA A 73 8.69 -19.70 18.57
CA ALA A 73 7.73 -18.61 18.53
C ALA A 73 8.17 -17.51 17.54
N ILE A 74 7.29 -17.14 16.63
CA ILE A 74 7.43 -16.01 15.71
C ILE A 74 6.59 -14.87 16.27
N ILE A 75 7.26 -13.76 16.60
CA ILE A 75 6.65 -12.63 17.29
C ILE A 75 6.68 -11.41 16.38
N LEU A 76 5.56 -10.69 16.31
CA LEU A 76 5.44 -9.39 15.66
C LEU A 76 4.65 -8.46 16.59
N ASP A 77 5.14 -7.24 16.81
CA ASP A 77 4.52 -6.24 17.69
C ASP A 77 4.09 -6.79 19.06
N ASN A 78 5.00 -7.57 19.69
CA ASN A 78 4.78 -8.20 21.00
C ASN A 78 3.62 -9.23 21.04
N ARG A 79 3.19 -9.76 19.89
CA ARG A 79 2.19 -10.83 19.77
C ARG A 79 2.78 -12.04 19.05
N VAL A 80 2.40 -13.23 19.50
CA VAL A 80 2.80 -14.48 18.86
C VAL A 80 1.90 -14.71 17.64
N ILE A 81 2.52 -14.71 16.45
CA ILE A 81 1.82 -14.92 15.19
C ILE A 81 1.72 -16.42 14.89
N SER A 82 2.80 -17.16 15.14
CA SER A 82 2.84 -18.61 14.97
C SER A 82 3.92 -19.21 15.87
N ALA A 83 3.73 -20.45 16.31
CA ALA A 83 4.68 -21.17 17.16
C ALA A 83 4.91 -22.61 16.67
N PRO A 84 5.43 -22.81 15.43
CA PRO A 84 5.66 -24.14 14.89
C PRO A 84 6.74 -24.89 15.67
N VAL A 85 6.63 -26.23 15.72
CA VAL A 85 7.66 -27.09 16.31
C VAL A 85 8.78 -27.31 15.30
N ILE A 86 10.04 -27.10 15.72
CA ILE A 86 11.21 -27.41 14.91
C ILE A 86 11.32 -28.93 14.78
N ARG A 87 11.05 -29.49 13.60
CA ARG A 87 11.09 -30.94 13.37
C ARG A 87 12.49 -31.43 12.99
N GLU A 88 13.23 -30.61 12.27
CA GLU A 88 14.57 -30.89 11.79
C GLU A 88 15.42 -29.60 11.77
N PRO A 89 16.76 -29.71 11.81
CA PRO A 89 17.63 -28.56 11.68
C PRO A 89 17.45 -27.83 10.34
N ILE A 90 17.27 -26.51 10.37
CA ILE A 90 17.06 -25.70 9.16
C ILE A 90 18.37 -25.02 8.78
N ILE A 91 19.12 -25.64 7.86
CA ILE A 91 20.44 -25.16 7.41
C ILE A 91 20.40 -24.27 6.16
N GLY A 92 19.25 -24.20 5.48
CA GLY A 92 19.10 -23.49 4.21
C GLY A 92 18.95 -21.97 4.32
N GLY A 93 18.80 -21.42 5.52
CA GLY A 93 18.58 -19.98 5.72
C GLY A 93 17.23 -19.45 5.22
N SER A 94 16.32 -20.33 4.85
CA SER A 94 14.97 -20.02 4.39
C SER A 94 13.96 -20.94 5.05
N GLY A 95 12.72 -20.49 5.13
CA GLY A 95 11.63 -21.27 5.68
C GLY A 95 10.27 -20.79 5.23
N GLN A 96 9.24 -21.46 5.74
CA GLN A 96 7.84 -21.10 5.53
C GLN A 96 7.15 -20.94 6.88
N ILE A 97 6.37 -19.87 7.01
CA ILE A 97 5.48 -19.62 8.13
C ILE A 97 4.10 -20.10 7.69
N SER A 98 3.67 -21.21 8.27
CA SER A 98 2.33 -21.74 8.11
C SER A 98 1.43 -21.25 9.26
N GLY A 99 0.16 -21.04 8.93
CA GLY A 99 -0.91 -20.64 9.82
C GLY A 99 -2.22 -20.69 9.04
N ASN A 100 -3.35 -20.49 9.71
CA ASN A 100 -4.65 -20.41 9.06
C ASN A 100 -4.85 -19.04 8.40
N PHE A 101 -3.91 -18.63 7.54
CA PHE A 101 -3.91 -17.32 6.91
C PHE A 101 -4.87 -17.27 5.73
N SER A 102 -5.54 -16.13 5.54
CA SER A 102 -6.13 -15.79 4.25
C SER A 102 -5.04 -15.35 3.27
N VAL A 103 -5.35 -15.32 1.97
CA VAL A 103 -4.41 -14.84 0.94
C VAL A 103 -3.97 -13.40 1.23
N GLN A 104 -4.92 -12.54 1.62
CA GLN A 104 -4.65 -11.16 2.02
C GLN A 104 -3.78 -11.12 3.29
N GLY A 105 -4.12 -11.90 4.31
CA GLY A 105 -3.37 -11.92 5.57
C GLY A 105 -1.92 -12.39 5.40
N ALA A 106 -1.67 -13.36 4.53
CA ALA A 106 -0.30 -13.78 4.18
C ALA A 106 0.48 -12.66 3.47
N ASN A 107 -0.18 -11.89 2.60
CA ASN A 107 0.44 -10.75 1.92
C ASN A 107 0.78 -9.64 2.92
N ASP A 108 -0.16 -9.26 3.77
CA ASP A 108 0.02 -8.24 4.79
C ASP A 108 1.17 -8.62 5.74
N LEU A 109 1.20 -9.88 6.19
CA LEU A 109 2.29 -10.40 7.02
C LEU A 109 3.64 -10.35 6.28
N ALA A 110 3.71 -10.73 5.01
CA ALA A 110 4.94 -10.64 4.22
C ALA A 110 5.43 -9.20 4.06
N VAL A 111 4.52 -8.23 3.88
CA VAL A 111 4.84 -6.80 3.84
C VAL A 111 5.39 -6.34 5.18
N LEU A 112 4.74 -6.69 6.29
CA LEU A 112 5.18 -6.32 7.64
C LEU A 112 6.57 -6.90 7.96
N LEU A 113 6.82 -8.17 7.61
CA LEU A 113 8.13 -8.79 7.81
C LEU A 113 9.23 -8.09 7.00
N ARG A 114 8.96 -7.69 5.75
CA ARG A 114 9.93 -6.93 4.91
C ARG A 114 10.14 -5.50 5.38
N ALA A 115 9.10 -4.84 5.90
CA ALA A 115 9.22 -3.51 6.48
C ALA A 115 10.17 -3.50 7.68
N GLY A 116 10.34 -4.65 8.33
CA GLY A 116 11.22 -4.83 9.48
C GLY A 116 10.71 -4.10 10.71
N ALA A 117 11.50 -4.12 11.78
CA ALA A 117 11.20 -3.31 12.95
C ALA A 117 11.42 -1.83 12.62
N LEU A 118 10.37 -1.01 12.75
CA LEU A 118 10.50 0.44 12.63
C LEU A 118 11.49 0.94 13.71
N PRO A 119 12.61 1.58 13.33
CA PRO A 119 13.69 1.93 14.27
C PRO A 119 13.31 3.03 15.28
N ALA A 120 12.16 3.67 15.10
CA ALA A 120 11.63 4.67 16.00
C ALA A 120 10.10 4.60 16.03
N THR A 121 9.52 4.95 17.18
CA THR A 121 8.07 5.11 17.31
C THR A 121 7.61 6.26 16.42
N LEU A 122 6.82 5.97 15.40
CA LEU A 122 6.16 6.98 14.59
C LEU A 122 5.03 7.59 15.40
N THR A 123 5.20 8.82 15.87
CA THR A 123 4.10 9.64 16.35
C THR A 123 3.45 10.30 15.14
N VAL A 124 2.16 10.07 14.95
CA VAL A 124 1.40 10.76 13.89
C VAL A 124 1.27 12.23 14.29
N VAL A 125 2.07 13.10 13.67
CA VAL A 125 2.12 14.54 13.98
C VAL A 125 0.88 15.24 13.44
N GLU A 126 0.36 14.80 12.30
CA GLU A 126 -0.84 15.38 11.67
C GLU A 126 -1.44 14.36 10.69
N GLU A 127 -2.70 13.98 10.92
CA GLU A 127 -3.50 13.18 10.00
C GLU A 127 -4.47 14.12 9.28
N ARG A 128 -4.16 14.50 8.05
CA ARG A 128 -5.11 15.24 7.20
C ARG A 128 -5.95 14.27 6.40
N THR A 129 -6.99 13.75 7.03
CA THR A 129 -8.02 13.00 6.32
C THR A 129 -8.92 13.99 5.58
N VAL A 130 -8.69 14.13 4.28
CA VAL A 130 -9.56 14.92 3.41
C VAL A 130 -10.87 14.15 3.24
N GLY A 131 -11.92 14.63 3.91
CA GLY A 131 -13.25 14.03 3.82
C GLY A 131 -13.81 14.11 2.40
N PRO A 132 -14.53 13.08 1.91
CA PRO A 132 -15.14 13.08 0.58
C PRO A 132 -16.04 14.29 0.29
N SER A 133 -16.60 14.91 1.33
CA SER A 133 -17.46 16.10 1.23
C SER A 133 -16.72 17.35 0.74
N LEU A 134 -15.49 17.60 1.20
CA LEU A 134 -14.67 18.73 0.72
C LEU A 134 -14.30 18.57 -0.76
N GLY A 135 -14.15 17.33 -1.22
CA GLY A 135 -13.98 17.00 -2.63
C GLY A 135 -15.26 17.26 -3.43
N ALA A 136 -16.41 16.78 -2.97
CA ALA A 136 -17.69 16.95 -3.65
C ALA A 136 -18.07 18.43 -3.82
N ASP A 137 -17.93 19.24 -2.76
CA ASP A 137 -18.23 20.67 -2.81
C ASP A 137 -17.30 21.41 -3.79
N SER A 138 -16.01 21.06 -3.80
CA SER A 138 -15.03 21.62 -4.75
C SER A 138 -15.35 21.24 -6.19
N ILE A 139 -15.83 20.02 -6.45
CA ILE A 139 -16.26 19.58 -7.77
C ILE A 139 -17.52 20.33 -8.20
N HIS A 140 -18.52 20.47 -7.34
CA HIS A 140 -19.74 21.22 -7.67
C HIS A 140 -19.46 22.70 -7.95
N ALA A 141 -18.65 23.35 -7.11
CA ALA A 141 -18.21 24.73 -7.33
C ALA A 141 -17.40 24.87 -8.62
N GLY A 142 -16.48 23.94 -8.89
CA GLY A 142 -15.67 23.93 -10.11
C GLY A 142 -16.49 23.71 -11.39
N VAL A 143 -17.46 22.79 -11.37
CA VAL A 143 -18.35 22.52 -12.51
C VAL A 143 -19.24 23.71 -12.82
N SER A 144 -19.84 24.33 -11.80
CA SER A 144 -20.70 25.51 -11.98
C SER A 144 -19.92 26.73 -12.48
N ALA A 145 -18.74 27.01 -11.90
CA ALA A 145 -17.86 28.07 -12.38
C ALA A 145 -17.37 27.81 -13.83
N GLY A 146 -17.04 26.56 -14.15
CA GLY A 146 -16.64 26.15 -15.50
C GLY A 146 -17.75 26.33 -16.53
N LEU A 147 -18.99 25.95 -16.21
CA LEU A 147 -20.16 26.15 -17.08
C LEU A 147 -20.44 27.63 -17.35
N ILE A 148 -20.40 28.47 -16.31
CA ILE A 148 -20.61 29.92 -16.45
C ILE A 148 -19.49 30.53 -17.29
N GLY A 149 -18.24 30.15 -17.04
CA GLY A 149 -17.08 30.62 -17.82
C GLY A 149 -17.16 30.21 -19.30
N ALA A 150 -17.48 28.94 -19.58
CA ALA A 150 -17.66 28.45 -20.94
C ALA A 150 -18.78 29.20 -21.68
N ALA A 151 -19.92 29.44 -21.02
CA ALA A 151 -21.02 30.20 -21.60
C ALA A 151 -20.61 31.64 -21.93
N LEU A 152 -19.88 32.32 -21.05
CA LEU A 152 -19.37 33.67 -21.29
C LEU A 152 -18.41 33.72 -22.48
N VAL A 153 -17.50 32.75 -22.61
CA VAL A 153 -16.56 32.66 -23.75
C VAL A 153 -17.32 32.46 -25.07
N VAL A 154 -18.33 31.58 -25.09
CA VAL A 154 -19.15 31.35 -26.30
C VAL A 154 -19.90 32.62 -26.70
N VAL A 155 -20.53 33.31 -25.74
CA VAL A 155 -21.24 34.57 -26.03
C VAL A 155 -20.27 35.65 -26.53
N LEU A 156 -19.10 35.78 -25.90
CA LEU A 156 -18.08 36.74 -26.31
C LEU A 156 -17.56 36.46 -27.73
N MET A 157 -17.29 35.19 -28.05
CA MET A 157 -16.82 34.75 -29.37
C MET A 157 -17.83 35.06 -30.47
N ILE A 158 -19.08 34.69 -30.26
CA ILE A 158 -20.14 34.94 -31.24
C ILE A 158 -20.42 36.46 -31.35
N GLY A 159 -20.40 37.18 -30.23
CA GLY A 159 -20.69 38.62 -30.19
C GLY A 159 -19.62 39.49 -30.85
N LEU A 160 -18.33 39.19 -30.62
CA LEU A 160 -17.22 39.98 -31.17
C LEU A 160 -16.80 39.53 -32.58
N TYR A 161 -16.89 38.24 -32.90
CA TYR A 161 -16.39 37.67 -34.16
C TYR A 161 -17.50 37.20 -35.12
N GLY A 162 -18.78 37.29 -34.73
CA GLY A 162 -19.91 36.93 -35.60
C GLY A 162 -19.85 35.48 -36.11
N PHE A 163 -19.88 35.30 -37.43
CA PHE A 163 -19.83 33.98 -38.06
C PHE A 163 -18.53 33.21 -37.78
N PHE A 164 -17.38 33.91 -37.73
CA PHE A 164 -16.10 33.30 -37.38
C PHE A 164 -16.06 32.82 -35.94
N GLY A 165 -16.80 33.48 -35.03
CA GLY A 165 -16.95 33.04 -33.65
C GLY A 165 -17.62 31.67 -33.53
N VAL A 166 -18.59 31.36 -34.40
CA VAL A 166 -19.24 30.03 -34.43
C VAL A 166 -18.24 28.94 -34.82
N ILE A 167 -17.38 29.21 -35.81
CA ILE A 167 -16.32 28.28 -36.23
C ILE A 167 -15.33 28.04 -35.08
N ALA A 168 -14.94 29.10 -34.36
CA ALA A 168 -14.06 29.00 -33.20
C ALA A 168 -14.65 28.14 -32.07
N VAL A 169 -15.95 28.27 -31.78
CA VAL A 169 -16.64 27.44 -30.77
C VAL A 169 -16.66 25.95 -31.16
N VAL A 170 -16.84 25.64 -32.45
CA VAL A 170 -16.77 24.25 -32.93
C VAL A 170 -15.34 23.69 -32.81
N ALA A 171 -14.33 24.49 -33.16
CA ALA A 171 -12.92 24.11 -33.01
C ALA A 171 -12.55 23.86 -31.52
N LEU A 172 -13.03 24.73 -30.63
CA LEU A 172 -12.88 24.59 -29.19
C LEU A 172 -13.49 23.28 -28.66
N ALA A 173 -14.71 22.96 -29.07
CA ALA A 173 -15.38 21.72 -28.68
C ALA A 173 -14.63 20.48 -29.17
N ALA A 174 -14.15 20.50 -30.43
CA ALA A 174 -13.35 19.42 -30.99
C ALA A 174 -12.02 19.24 -30.23
N ASN A 175 -11.38 20.33 -29.81
CA ASN A 175 -10.15 20.30 -29.01
C ASN A 175 -10.38 19.62 -27.65
N ILE A 176 -11.44 19.99 -26.93
CA ILE A 176 -11.79 19.38 -25.63
C ILE A 176 -12.06 17.88 -25.78
N ILE A 177 -12.81 17.48 -26.81
CA ILE A 177 -13.08 16.06 -27.10
C ILE A 177 -11.77 15.30 -27.36
N MET A 178 -10.85 15.89 -28.11
CA MET A 178 -9.56 15.28 -28.42
C MET A 178 -8.71 15.08 -27.16
N ILE A 179 -8.64 16.09 -26.28
CA ILE A 179 -7.93 15.98 -25.00
C ILE A 179 -8.52 14.86 -24.13
N MET A 180 -9.85 14.80 -24.02
CA MET A 180 -10.54 13.75 -23.26
C MET A 180 -10.27 12.35 -23.83
N ALA A 181 -10.26 12.21 -25.16
CA ALA A 181 -9.95 10.95 -25.83
C ALA A 181 -8.52 10.48 -25.51
N VAL A 182 -7.54 11.39 -25.58
CA VAL A 182 -6.13 11.08 -25.26
C VAL A 182 -5.96 10.69 -23.79
N LEU A 183 -6.57 11.44 -22.86
CA LEU A 183 -6.51 11.10 -21.43
C LEU A 183 -7.11 9.73 -21.13
N THR A 184 -8.22 9.39 -21.78
CA THR A 184 -8.89 8.10 -21.64
C THR A 184 -8.02 6.95 -22.16
N VAL A 185 -7.38 7.12 -23.32
CA VAL A 185 -6.49 6.09 -23.90
C VAL A 185 -5.26 5.86 -23.03
N LEU A 186 -4.73 6.91 -22.40
CA LEU A 186 -3.57 6.83 -21.50
C LEU A 186 -3.92 6.35 -20.09
N GLY A 187 -5.21 6.17 -19.77
CA GLY A 187 -5.65 5.81 -18.41
C GLY A 187 -5.39 6.90 -17.37
N SER A 188 -5.19 8.15 -17.79
CA SER A 188 -4.93 9.27 -16.88
C SER A 188 -6.23 9.81 -16.31
N THR A 189 -6.27 10.06 -15.00
CA THR A 189 -7.42 10.68 -14.34
C THR A 189 -7.42 12.20 -14.56
N LEU A 190 -8.60 12.79 -14.76
CA LEU A 190 -8.76 14.24 -14.86
C LEU A 190 -8.69 14.85 -13.45
N THR A 191 -7.56 15.44 -13.11
CA THR A 191 -7.33 16.10 -11.82
C THR A 191 -7.58 17.61 -11.92
N LEU A 192 -7.72 18.28 -10.78
CA LEU A 192 -7.85 19.75 -10.69
C LEU A 192 -6.78 20.51 -11.50
N PRO A 193 -5.48 20.13 -11.43
CA PRO A 193 -4.45 20.70 -12.30
C PRO A 193 -4.68 20.45 -13.80
N GLY A 194 -5.23 19.30 -14.17
CA GLY A 194 -5.59 18.99 -15.56
C GLY A 194 -6.69 19.91 -16.09
N ILE A 195 -7.71 20.20 -15.29
CA ILE A 195 -8.77 21.16 -15.63
C ILE A 195 -8.18 22.56 -15.84
N ALA A 196 -7.26 22.99 -14.97
CA ALA A 196 -6.57 24.27 -15.12
C ALA A 196 -5.73 24.34 -16.41
N GLY A 197 -5.07 23.25 -16.78
CA GLY A 197 -4.33 23.14 -18.04
C GLY A 197 -5.23 23.28 -19.27
N ILE A 198 -6.42 22.66 -19.25
CA ILE A 198 -7.43 22.81 -20.31
C ILE A 198 -7.91 24.26 -20.40
N VAL A 199 -8.24 24.89 -19.28
CA VAL A 199 -8.66 26.31 -19.28
C VAL A 199 -7.56 27.22 -19.86
N LEU A 200 -6.29 26.93 -19.55
CA LEU A 200 -5.15 27.65 -20.08
C LEU A 200 -4.97 27.46 -21.59
N THR A 201 -5.11 26.24 -22.11
CA THR A 201 -5.02 25.99 -23.57
C THR A 201 -6.16 26.63 -24.33
N ILE A 202 -7.37 26.67 -23.75
CA ILE A 202 -8.53 27.35 -24.31
C ILE A 202 -8.28 28.86 -24.39
N GLY A 203 -7.75 29.47 -23.32
CA GLY A 203 -7.42 30.90 -23.30
C GLY A 203 -6.39 31.29 -24.35
N MET A 204 -5.33 30.47 -24.51
CA MET A 204 -4.32 30.71 -25.56
C MET A 204 -4.86 30.49 -26.97
N ALA A 205 -5.69 29.47 -27.19
CA ALA A 205 -6.26 29.19 -28.51
C ALA A 205 -7.18 30.32 -28.99
N VAL A 206 -7.94 30.91 -28.06
CA VAL A 206 -8.79 32.08 -28.30
C VAL A 206 -7.96 33.34 -28.59
N ASP A 207 -6.92 33.62 -27.79
CA ASP A 207 -6.06 34.80 -27.97
C ASP A 207 -5.26 34.74 -29.29
N SER A 208 -4.96 33.52 -29.77
CA SER A 208 -4.23 33.30 -31.01
C SER A 208 -5.04 33.46 -32.31
N ASN A 209 -6.36 33.72 -32.23
CA ASN A 209 -7.28 33.84 -33.38
C ASN A 209 -7.97 35.21 -33.46
#